data_AF-A0A7Z8Y3M5-F1
#
_entry.id   AF-A0A7Z8Y3M5-F1
#
_cell.length_a   1.000
_cell.length_b   1.000
_cell.length_c   1.000
_cell.angle_alpha   90.00
_cell.angle_beta   90.00
_cell.angle_gamma   90.00
#
_symmetry.space_group_name_H-M   'P 1'
#
loop_
_entity.id
_entity.type
_entity.pdbx_description
1 polymer ?
#
loop_
_entity_poly.entity_id
_entity_poly.type
_entity_poly.pdbx_seq_one_letter_code
_entity_poly.pdbx_strand_id
1 'polypeptide(L)'
;MTRRAPVQTARVQVYLNDPKVISSLGREARAGKVSVSQAAGHALARGLQSSPRADPEDRLLALEQALKGHMRTTARDMQIIQELLVELARAFFLRLPDGVADHDPTVLAAVERRIEQMLDDTAARIVSGRTVPEDDRRRPDDRSFRPAD
;
A
#
# COMPACT_ATOMS: atom_id res chain seq x y z
N MET A 1 -20.28 30.52 -32.67
CA MET A 1 -20.36 29.36 -33.60
C MET A 1 -19.24 28.39 -33.23
N THR A 2 -19.53 27.32 -32.50
CA THR A 2 -18.52 26.38 -32.01
C THR A 2 -18.15 25.40 -33.13
N ARG A 3 -16.91 25.44 -33.61
CA ARG A 3 -16.41 24.61 -34.72
C ARG A 3 -16.30 23.16 -34.22
N ARG A 4 -17.21 22.29 -34.66
CA ARG A 4 -17.18 20.85 -34.35
C ARG A 4 -15.89 20.25 -34.88
N ALA A 5 -15.11 19.60 -34.01
CA ALA A 5 -13.86 18.93 -34.41
C ALA A 5 -14.15 17.89 -35.52
N PRO A 6 -13.24 17.72 -36.50
CA PRO A 6 -13.44 16.76 -37.57
C PRO A 6 -13.55 15.34 -37.00
N VAL A 7 -14.58 14.61 -37.40
CA VAL A 7 -14.74 13.20 -37.05
C VAL A 7 -13.65 12.43 -37.79
N GLN A 8 -12.54 12.11 -37.12
CA GLN A 8 -11.52 11.24 -37.66
C GLN A 8 -12.09 9.82 -37.76
N THR A 9 -12.34 9.37 -38.98
CA THR A 9 -12.76 7.99 -39.26
C THR A 9 -11.52 7.11 -39.36
N ALA A 10 -11.22 6.35 -38.30
CA ALA A 10 -10.20 5.32 -38.32
C ALA A 10 -10.78 4.01 -38.85
N ARG A 11 -10.14 3.40 -39.86
CA ARG A 11 -10.51 2.08 -40.37
C ARG A 11 -9.63 1.03 -39.71
N VAL A 12 -10.24 0.08 -39.02
CA VAL A 12 -9.54 -1.01 -38.32
C VAL A 12 -9.91 -2.34 -38.97
N GLN A 13 -8.90 -3.15 -39.30
CA GLN A 13 -9.09 -4.51 -39.78
C GLN A 13 -8.81 -5.48 -38.63
N VAL A 14 -9.77 -6.38 -38.36
CA VAL A 14 -9.67 -7.36 -37.27
C VAL A 14 -9.89 -8.74 -37.84
N TYR A 15 -8.95 -9.64 -37.55
CA TYR A 15 -9.06 -11.05 -37.89
C TYR A 15 -9.72 -11.78 -36.72
N LEU A 16 -10.86 -12.41 -36.96
CA LEU A 16 -11.58 -13.20 -35.96
C LEU A 16 -11.29 -14.67 -36.22
N ASN A 17 -10.76 -15.36 -35.21
CA ASN A 17 -10.47 -16.79 -35.28
C ASN A 17 -11.54 -17.66 -34.59
N ASP A 18 -12.35 -17.07 -33.71
CA ASP A 18 -13.39 -17.81 -32.98
C ASP A 18 -14.69 -17.90 -33.81
N PRO A 19 -15.12 -19.11 -34.22
CA PRO A 19 -16.34 -19.30 -35.00
C PRO A 19 -17.60 -18.86 -34.24
N LYS A 20 -17.60 -18.89 -32.90
CA LYS A 20 -18.75 -18.44 -32.09
C LYS A 20 -18.96 -16.94 -32.25
N VAL A 21 -17.90 -16.16 -32.18
CA VAL A 21 -17.93 -14.69 -32.35
C VAL A 21 -18.35 -14.32 -33.77
N ILE A 22 -17.86 -15.04 -34.78
CA ILE A 22 -18.26 -14.82 -36.18
C ILE A 22 -19.77 -15.09 -36.34
N SER A 23 -20.26 -16.19 -35.75
CA SER A 23 -21.67 -16.57 -35.85
C SER A 23 -22.61 -15.61 -35.11
N SER A 24 -22.22 -15.13 -33.92
CA SER A 24 -23.02 -14.19 -33.13
C SER A 24 -23.09 -12.84 -33.83
N LEU A 25 -21.97 -12.35 -34.36
CA LEU A 25 -21.91 -11.11 -35.11
C LEU A 25 -22.75 -11.17 -36.39
N GLY A 26 -22.72 -12.29 -37.10
CA GLY A 26 -23.57 -12.51 -38.27
C GLY A 26 -25.07 -12.54 -37.93
N ARG A 27 -25.44 -13.12 -36.79
CA ARG A 27 -26.83 -13.10 -36.29
C ARG A 27 -27.27 -11.68 -35.93
N GLU A 28 -26.41 -10.92 -35.27
CA GLU A 28 -26.67 -9.53 -34.88
C GLU A 28 -26.84 -8.62 -36.10
N ALA A 29 -25.98 -8.78 -37.12
CA ALA A 29 -26.10 -8.07 -38.38
C ALA A 29 -27.44 -8.35 -39.09
N ARG A 30 -27.86 -9.63 -39.13
CA ARG A 30 -29.15 -10.03 -39.73
C ARG A 30 -30.35 -9.49 -38.94
N ALA A 31 -30.32 -9.59 -37.61
CA ALA A 31 -31.39 -9.11 -36.75
C ALA A 31 -31.55 -7.59 -36.86
N GLY A 32 -30.43 -6.85 -36.92
CA GLY A 32 -30.43 -5.41 -37.08
C GLY A 32 -30.62 -4.92 -38.53
N LYS A 33 -30.64 -5.81 -39.53
CA LYS A 33 -30.61 -5.46 -40.96
C LYS A 33 -29.47 -4.49 -41.32
N VAL A 34 -28.31 -4.65 -40.68
CA VAL A 34 -27.10 -3.83 -40.87
C VAL A 34 -25.95 -4.65 -41.40
N SER A 35 -24.89 -3.99 -41.89
CA SER A 35 -23.67 -4.70 -42.29
C SER A 35 -22.94 -5.28 -41.07
N VAL A 36 -22.14 -6.31 -41.29
CA VAL A 36 -21.32 -6.95 -40.24
C VAL A 36 -20.41 -5.93 -39.55
N SER A 37 -19.81 -5.00 -40.31
CA SER A 37 -18.98 -3.93 -39.76
C SER A 37 -19.77 -2.97 -38.85
N GLN A 38 -21.02 -2.66 -39.20
CA GLN A 38 -21.88 -1.79 -38.38
C GLN A 38 -22.35 -2.53 -37.12
N ALA A 39 -22.74 -3.80 -37.23
CA ALA A 39 -23.04 -4.64 -36.08
C ALA A 39 -21.83 -4.74 -35.12
N ALA A 40 -20.62 -4.88 -35.66
CA ALA A 40 -19.39 -4.90 -34.87
C ALA A 40 -19.17 -3.56 -34.15
N GLY A 41 -19.38 -2.44 -34.85
CA GLY A 41 -19.33 -1.11 -34.27
C GLY A 41 -20.31 -0.94 -33.11
N HIS A 42 -21.55 -1.41 -33.26
CA HIS A 42 -22.57 -1.37 -32.20
C HIS A 42 -22.22 -2.27 -31.01
N ALA A 43 -21.73 -3.49 -31.26
CA ALA A 43 -21.29 -4.39 -30.19
C ALA A 43 -20.10 -3.80 -29.41
N LEU A 44 -19.12 -3.21 -30.11
CA LEU A 44 -17.98 -2.53 -29.50
C LEU A 44 -18.40 -1.31 -28.70
N ALA A 45 -19.28 -0.45 -29.25
CA ALA A 45 -19.79 0.73 -28.55
C ALA A 45 -20.52 0.35 -27.26
N ARG A 46 -21.38 -0.69 -27.31
CA ARG A 46 -22.06 -1.22 -26.12
C ARG A 46 -21.07 -1.80 -25.11
N GLY A 47 -20.08 -2.57 -25.57
CA GLY A 47 -19.02 -3.13 -24.71
C GLY A 47 -18.23 -2.04 -23.98
N LEU A 48 -17.83 -1.00 -24.71
CA LEU A 48 -17.11 0.16 -24.16
C LEU A 48 -17.96 0.95 -23.17
N GLN A 49 -19.25 1.19 -23.47
CA GLN A 49 -20.18 1.85 -22.55
C GLN A 49 -20.45 1.03 -21.28
N SER A 50 -20.49 -0.31 -21.40
CA SER A 50 -20.72 -1.22 -20.26
C SER A 50 -19.48 -1.49 -19.40
N SER A 51 -18.28 -1.12 -19.88
CA SER A 51 -17.01 -1.35 -19.19
C SER A 51 -16.38 -0.01 -18.75
N PRO A 52 -16.79 0.54 -17.58
CA PRO A 52 -16.32 1.84 -17.07
C PRO A 52 -14.80 1.91 -16.83
N ARG A 53 -14.10 0.78 -16.74
CA ARG A 53 -12.61 0.72 -16.68
C ARG A 53 -11.88 1.34 -17.88
N ALA A 54 -12.61 1.70 -18.95
CA ALA A 54 -12.06 2.38 -20.11
C ALA A 54 -12.08 3.92 -19.99
N ASP A 55 -12.68 4.50 -18.95
CA ASP A 55 -12.71 5.94 -18.75
C ASP A 55 -11.34 6.45 -18.23
N PRO A 56 -10.68 7.40 -18.91
CA PRO A 56 -9.43 8.00 -18.42
C PRO A 56 -9.57 8.63 -17.02
N GLU A 57 -10.73 9.17 -16.66
CA GLU A 57 -10.96 9.81 -15.36
C GLU A 57 -10.95 8.78 -14.22
N ASP A 58 -11.53 7.60 -14.44
CA ASP A 58 -11.53 6.49 -13.48
C ASP A 58 -10.12 5.92 -13.22
N ARG A 59 -9.25 5.93 -14.24
CA ARG A 59 -7.84 5.52 -14.08
C ARG A 59 -7.07 6.50 -13.20
N LEU A 60 -7.30 7.80 -13.38
CA LEU A 60 -6.68 8.84 -12.55
C LEU A 60 -7.19 8.75 -11.11
N LEU A 61 -8.50 8.54 -10.92
CA LEU A 61 -9.08 8.34 -9.60
C LEU A 61 -8.51 7.11 -8.89
N ALA A 62 -8.36 5.99 -9.61
CA ALA A 62 -7.74 4.78 -9.07
C ALA A 62 -6.26 4.99 -8.69
N LEU A 63 -5.50 5.74 -9.50
CA LEU A 63 -4.13 6.13 -9.19
C LEU A 63 -4.05 7.04 -7.97
N GLU A 64 -4.95 8.01 -7.84
CA GLU A 64 -4.99 8.91 -6.69
C GLU A 64 -5.29 8.13 -5.39
N GLN A 65 -6.25 7.20 -5.45
CA GLN A 65 -6.56 6.34 -4.31
C GLN A 65 -5.40 5.41 -3.95
N ALA A 66 -4.73 4.82 -4.94
CA ALA A 66 -3.54 4.00 -4.73
C ALA A 66 -2.39 4.82 -4.12
N LEU A 67 -2.19 6.06 -4.59
CA LEU A 67 -1.17 6.97 -4.08
C LEU A 67 -1.47 7.40 -2.64
N LYS A 68 -2.71 7.76 -2.33
CA LYS A 68 -3.16 8.08 -0.96
C LYS A 68 -2.98 6.88 -0.02
N GLY A 69 -3.32 5.68 -0.48
CA GLY A 69 -3.09 4.43 0.24
C GLY A 69 -1.60 4.21 0.51
N HIS A 70 -0.76 4.39 -0.51
CA HIS A 70 0.70 4.25 -0.40
C HIS A 70 1.29 5.27 0.57
N MET A 71 0.95 6.56 0.45
CA MET A 71 1.41 7.61 1.36
C MET A 71 1.03 7.35 2.81
N ARG A 72 -0.17 6.80 3.06
CA ARG A 72 -0.61 6.43 4.41
C ARG A 72 0.23 5.29 5.00
N THR A 73 0.58 4.30 4.19
CA THR A 73 1.49 3.21 4.61
C THR A 73 2.89 3.75 4.87
N THR A 74 3.46 4.53 3.94
CA THR A 74 4.80 5.11 4.08
C THR A 74 4.92 6.01 5.30
N ALA A 75 3.88 6.79 5.62
CA ALA A 75 3.85 7.61 6.83
C ALA A 75 3.88 6.77 8.11
N ARG A 76 3.14 5.65 8.15
CA ARG A 76 3.17 4.70 9.27
C ARG A 76 4.55 4.05 9.41
N ASP A 77 5.16 3.63 8.31
CA ASP A 77 6.48 3.01 8.32
C ASP A 77 7.55 3.99 8.83
N MET A 78 7.49 5.26 8.39
CA MET A 78 8.39 6.31 8.88
C MET A 78 8.23 6.56 10.38
N GLN A 79 7.00 6.55 10.90
CA GLN A 79 6.74 6.70 12.34
C GLN A 79 7.35 5.54 13.14
N ILE A 80 7.22 4.30 12.66
CA ILE A 80 7.82 3.12 13.27
C ILE A 80 9.35 3.26 13.29
N ILE A 81 9.95 3.67 12.17
CA ILE A 81 11.41 3.89 12.06
C ILE A 81 11.87 4.95 13.06
N GLN A 82 11.15 6.08 13.20
CA GLN A 82 11.51 7.12 14.17
C GLN A 82 11.41 6.61 15.62
N GLU A 83 10.39 5.85 15.97
CA GLU A 83 10.26 5.26 17.30
C GLU A 83 11.41 4.28 17.60
N LEU A 84 11.78 3.44 16.62
CA LEU A 84 12.96 2.58 16.68
C LEU A 84 14.25 3.38 16.89
N LEU A 85 14.46 4.47 16.15
CA LEU A 85 15.64 5.31 16.30
C LEU A 85 15.70 5.97 17.69
N VAL A 86 14.55 6.40 18.23
CA VAL A 86 14.49 7.00 19.57
C VAL A 86 14.75 5.97 20.66
N GLU A 87 14.18 4.77 20.57
CA GLU A 87 14.45 3.69 21.53
C GLU A 87 15.89 3.17 21.42
N LEU A 88 16.43 3.05 20.20
CA LEU A 88 17.83 2.73 19.99
C LEU A 88 18.74 3.79 20.62
N ALA A 89 18.48 5.08 20.34
CA ALA A 89 19.23 6.17 20.95
C ALA A 89 19.12 6.14 22.47
N ARG A 90 17.93 5.92 23.03
CA ARG A 90 17.72 5.78 24.48
C ARG A 90 18.54 4.62 25.06
N ALA A 91 18.52 3.45 24.42
CA ALA A 91 19.30 2.28 24.84
C ALA A 91 20.81 2.52 24.77
N PHE A 92 21.28 3.23 23.74
CA PHE A 92 22.68 3.62 23.60
C PHE A 92 23.10 4.69 24.61
N PHE A 93 22.33 5.77 24.77
CA PHE A 93 22.67 6.90 25.64
C PHE A 93 22.48 6.61 27.14
N LEU A 94 21.53 5.75 27.52
CA LEU A 94 21.43 5.27 28.91
C LEU A 94 22.58 4.35 29.31
N ARG A 95 23.44 3.96 28.36
CA ARG A 95 24.52 3.02 28.59
C ARG A 95 25.80 3.33 27.80
N LEU A 96 26.10 4.62 27.59
CA LEU A 96 27.48 4.98 27.26
C LEU A 96 28.35 4.60 28.46
N PRO A 97 29.36 3.71 28.29
CA PRO A 97 30.21 3.29 29.37
C PRO A 97 31.18 4.42 29.73
N ASP A 98 30.78 5.29 30.66
CA ASP A 98 31.63 6.37 31.16
C ASP A 98 32.61 5.88 32.26
N GLY A 99 32.56 4.58 32.64
CA GLY A 99 33.42 4.01 33.69
C GLY A 99 33.90 2.57 33.45
N VAL A 100 35.08 2.24 34.00
CA VAL A 100 35.79 0.94 33.88
C VAL A 100 34.95 -0.27 34.35
N ALA A 101 33.93 -0.04 35.18
CA ALA A 101 33.01 -1.07 35.66
C ALA A 101 31.99 -1.54 34.60
N ASP A 102 31.78 -0.79 33.53
CA ASP A 102 30.85 -1.14 32.45
C ASP A 102 31.40 -2.20 31.47
N HIS A 103 32.65 -2.65 31.68
CA HIS A 103 33.27 -3.74 30.91
C HIS A 103 33.09 -5.11 31.59
N ASP A 104 32.30 -5.20 32.65
CA ASP A 104 31.95 -6.48 33.27
C ASP A 104 31.17 -7.37 32.26
N PRO A 105 31.63 -8.60 31.98
CA PRO A 105 30.99 -9.51 31.02
C PRO A 105 29.53 -9.83 31.38
N THR A 106 29.17 -9.83 32.67
CA THR A 106 27.81 -10.09 33.15
C THR A 106 26.88 -8.94 32.81
N VAL A 107 27.40 -7.73 32.94
CA VAL A 107 26.69 -6.48 32.64
C VAL A 107 26.44 -6.40 31.14
N LEU A 108 27.44 -6.75 30.32
CA LEU A 108 27.35 -6.83 28.85
C LEU A 108 26.32 -7.86 28.38
N ALA A 109 26.35 -9.09 28.92
CA ALA A 109 25.36 -10.12 28.59
C ALA A 109 23.92 -9.70 28.93
N ALA A 110 23.74 -8.95 30.02
CA ALA A 110 22.44 -8.38 30.37
C ALA A 110 22.02 -7.23 29.43
N VAL A 111 22.96 -6.49 28.82
CA VAL A 111 22.64 -5.53 27.74
C VAL A 111 22.10 -6.28 26.54
N GLU A 112 22.87 -7.26 26.04
CA GLU A 112 22.58 -7.96 24.79
C GLU A 112 21.20 -8.61 24.84
N ARG A 113 20.91 -9.31 25.95
CA ARG A 113 19.60 -9.93 26.16
C ARG A 113 18.45 -8.92 26.18
N ARG A 114 18.68 -7.71 26.73
CA ARG A 114 17.64 -6.67 26.77
C ARG A 114 17.43 -6.00 25.41
N ILE A 115 18.49 -5.87 24.61
CA ILE A 115 18.40 -5.39 23.23
C ILE A 115 17.64 -6.40 22.37
N GLU A 116 17.99 -7.68 22.44
CA GLU A 116 17.30 -8.75 21.73
C GLU A 116 15.80 -8.74 22.04
N GLN A 117 15.45 -8.64 23.33
CA GLN A 117 14.06 -8.61 23.76
C GLN A 117 13.30 -7.36 23.27
N MET A 118 13.94 -6.20 23.25
CA MET A 118 13.36 -4.97 22.72
C MET A 118 13.13 -5.04 21.20
N LEU A 119 14.05 -5.69 20.47
CA LEU A 119 13.91 -5.94 19.04
C LEU A 119 12.76 -6.92 18.75
N ASP A 120 12.65 -8.00 19.51
CA ASP A 120 11.58 -8.98 19.39
C ASP A 120 10.20 -8.37 19.66
N ASP A 121 10.06 -7.58 20.73
CA ASP A 121 8.82 -6.88 21.06
C ASP A 121 8.43 -5.89 19.96
N THR A 122 9.41 -5.20 19.36
CA THR A 122 9.17 -4.26 18.27
C THR A 122 8.76 -4.99 16.99
N ALA A 123 9.42 -6.09 16.65
CA ALA A 123 9.05 -6.94 15.52
C ALA A 123 7.63 -7.49 15.68
N ALA A 124 7.26 -7.94 16.88
CA ALA A 124 5.90 -8.40 17.18
C ALA A 124 4.85 -7.28 17.03
N ARG A 125 5.19 -6.03 17.36
CA ARG A 125 4.31 -4.86 17.15
C ARG A 125 4.13 -4.51 15.68
N ILE A 126 5.21 -4.57 14.89
CA ILE A 126 5.17 -4.35 13.44
C ILE A 126 4.28 -5.42 12.79
N VAL A 127 4.49 -6.69 13.13
CA VAL A 127 3.69 -7.81 12.61
C VAL A 127 2.22 -7.71 13.04
N SER A 128 1.93 -7.26 14.26
CA SER A 128 0.55 -7.11 14.76
C SER A 128 -0.14 -5.79 14.38
N GLY A 129 0.56 -4.85 13.75
CA GLY A 129 0.02 -3.58 13.26
C GLY A 129 -0.57 -2.66 14.36
N ARG A 130 -0.22 -2.89 15.63
CA ARG A 130 -0.82 -2.21 16.79
C ARG A 130 -0.03 -0.96 17.16
N THR A 131 -0.62 0.23 16.99
CA THR A 131 -0.09 1.48 17.54
C THR A 131 -0.40 1.56 19.03
N VAL A 132 0.60 1.75 19.87
CA VAL A 132 0.43 1.92 21.32
C VAL A 132 -0.34 3.24 21.56
N PRO A 133 -1.44 3.23 22.34
CA PRO A 133 -2.05 4.47 22.84
C PRO A 133 -1.02 5.21 23.71
N GLU A 134 -0.87 6.52 23.55
CA GLU A 134 0.13 7.35 24.25
C GLU A 134 0.08 7.27 25.79
N ASP A 135 -0.97 6.69 26.37
CA ASP A 135 -1.21 6.61 27.82
C ASP A 135 -0.25 5.70 28.60
N ASP A 136 0.37 4.70 27.96
CA ASP A 136 1.27 3.77 28.69
C ASP A 136 2.70 4.31 28.88
N ARG A 137 3.05 5.45 28.27
CA ARG A 137 4.40 6.06 28.39
C ARG A 137 4.63 6.81 29.72
N ARG A 138 3.63 6.90 30.60
CA ARG A 138 3.67 7.67 31.86
C ARG A 138 3.54 6.85 33.14
N ARG A 139 3.87 5.56 33.14
CA ARG A 139 4.14 4.86 34.41
C ARG A 139 5.64 4.87 34.70
N PRO A 140 6.15 5.82 35.52
CA PRO A 140 7.49 5.67 36.06
C PRO A 140 7.52 4.38 36.90
N ASP A 141 8.53 3.57 36.62
CA ASP A 141 8.87 2.34 37.33
C ASP A 141 9.02 2.70 38.82
N ASP A 142 8.12 2.19 39.67
CA ASP A 142 8.05 2.47 41.11
C ASP A 142 9.16 1.70 41.84
N ARG A 143 10.42 2.01 41.53
CA ARG A 143 11.61 1.42 42.16
C ARG A 143 11.89 2.16 43.46
N SER A 144 11.15 1.78 44.50
CA SER A 144 11.53 2.12 45.88
C SER A 144 12.77 1.32 46.27
N PHE A 145 13.94 1.96 46.27
CA PHE A 145 15.11 1.44 46.95
C PHE A 145 14.96 1.75 48.44
N ARG A 146 14.76 0.72 49.25
CA ARG A 146 14.84 0.84 50.71
C ARG A 146 16.31 0.67 51.13
N PRO A 147 16.88 1.54 51.96
CA PRO A 147 18.19 1.29 52.54
C PRO A 147 18.08 0.13 53.53
N ALA A 148 19.08 -0.76 53.52
CA ALA A 148 19.25 -1.80 54.54
C ALA A 148 19.88 -1.18 55.79
N ASP A 149 19.32 -1.50 56.96
CA ASP A 149 19.86 -1.16 58.28
C ASP A 149 21.22 -1.86 58.55
#